data_AF-A0A7W8P8D7-F1
#
_entry.id   AF-A0A7W8P8D7-F1
#
_cell.length_a   1.000
_cell.length_b   1.000
_cell.length_c   1.000
_cell.angle_alpha   90.00
_cell.angle_beta   90.00
_cell.angle_gamma   90.00
#
_symmetry.space_group_name_H-M   'P 1'
#
loop_
_entity.id
_entity.type
_entity.pdbx_description
1 polymer ?
#
loop_
_entity_poly.entity_id
_entity_poly.type
_entity_poly.pdbx_seq_one_letter_code
_entity_poly.pdbx_strand_id
1 'polypeptide(L)' 'MSNAAIGNGQVGSGYRYTFVGLAEYALSKRTEVYGTVDFDKVSGAASVELPGRNNQTGVALGLRTIF' A
#
# COMPACT_ATOMS: atom_id res chain seq x y z
N MET A 1 14.39 1.51 14.86
CA MET A 1 13.37 0.55 15.35
C MET A 1 12.11 1.37 15.57
N SER A 2 11.05 1.18 14.78
CA SER A 2 9.77 1.90 14.98
C SER A 2 8.92 1.12 15.97
N ASN A 3 8.52 1.76 17.05
CA ASN A 3 7.54 1.22 18.00
C ASN A 3 6.15 1.34 17.37
N ALA A 4 5.49 0.21 17.09
CA ALA A 4 4.10 0.20 16.67
C ALA A 4 3.20 -0.03 17.89
N ALA A 5 2.12 0.73 18.02
CA ALA A 5 1.18 0.59 19.12
C ALA A 5 0.35 -0.69 18.93
N ILE A 6 0.42 -1.62 19.88
CA ILE A 6 -0.49 -2.76 19.98
C ILE A 6 -1.70 -2.34 20.80
N GLY A 7 -2.91 -2.74 20.37
CA GLY A 7 -4.17 -2.39 21.04
C GLY A 7 -4.10 -2.57 22.56
N ASN A 8 -4.77 -1.69 23.31
CA ASN A 8 -4.65 -1.47 24.77
C ASN A 8 -3.44 -0.63 25.23
N GLY A 9 -2.82 0.18 24.36
CA GLY A 9 -1.82 1.19 24.77
C GLY A 9 -0.43 0.61 25.08
N GLN A 10 -0.17 -0.63 24.67
CA GLN A 10 1.16 -1.24 24.74
C GLN A 10 1.95 -0.88 23.48
N VAL A 11 3.26 -0.71 23.60
CA VAL A 11 4.16 -0.54 22.45
C VAL A 11 4.88 -1.85 22.21
N GLY A 12 4.80 -2.36 20.98
CA GLY A 12 5.54 -3.54 20.57
C GLY A 12 6.45 -3.24 19.39
N SER A 13 7.34 -4.19 19.10
CA SER A 13 8.19 -4.12 17.92
C SER A 13 7.51 -4.80 16.74
N GLY A 14 7.73 -4.26 15.55
CA GLY A 14 7.18 -4.77 14.31
C GLY A 14 7.88 -4.14 13.12
N TYR A 15 7.54 -4.64 11.94
CA TYR A 15 7.98 -4.04 10.69
C TYR A 15 6.79 -3.88 9.75
N ARG A 16 6.95 -2.94 8.82
CA ARG A 16 6.07 -2.76 7.67
C ARG A 16 6.93 -2.58 6.43
N TYR A 17 6.60 -3.32 5.38
CA TYR A 17 7.17 -3.14 4.07
C TYR A 17 6.03 -2.93 3.06
N THR A 18 6.21 -1.95 2.20
CA THR A 18 5.27 -1.64 1.12
C THR A 18 6.05 -1.67 -0.19
N PHE A 19 5.54 -2.42 -1.17
CA PHE A 19 6.03 -2.41 -2.54
C PHE A 19 4.95 -1.82 -3.44
N VAL A 20 5.32 -0.88 -4.30
CA VAL A 20 4.40 -0.25 -5.25
C VAL A 20 5.00 -0.37 -6.64
N GLY A 21 4.25 -1.00 -7.54
CA GLY A 21 4.49 -1.01 -8.97
C GLY A 21 3.51 -0.09 -9.67
N LEU A 22 4.00 0.73 -10.59
CA LEU A 22 3.21 1.64 -11.41
C LEU A 22 3.58 1.41 -12.87
N ALA A 23 2.57 1.23 -13.71
CA ALA A 23 2.70 1.18 -15.15
C ALA A 23 1.83 2.27 -15.77
N GLU A 24 2.42 3.13 -16.58
CA GLU A 24 1.72 4.23 -17.24
C GLU A 24 1.82 4.06 -18.75
N TYR A 25 0.73 4.37 -19.44
CA TYR A 25 0.65 4.35 -20.88
C TYR A 25 -0.08 5.58 -21.41
N ALA A 26 0.67 6.41 -22.12
CA ALA A 26 0.13 7.59 -22.79
C ALA A 26 -0.61 7.17 -24.07
N LEU A 27 -1.94 7.19 -24.03
CA LEU A 27 -2.80 6.99 -25.20
C LEU A 27 -2.69 8.17 -26.18
N SER A 28 -2.54 9.37 -25.63
CA SER A 28 -2.34 10.61 -26.38
C SER A 28 -1.59 11.65 -25.54
N LYS A 29 -1.29 12.83 -26.11
CA LYS A 29 -0.74 13.96 -25.34
C LYS A 29 -1.62 14.43 -24.17
N ARG A 30 -2.90 14.05 -24.17
CA ARG A 30 -3.88 14.48 -23.18
C ARG A 30 -4.49 13.36 -22.37
N THR A 31 -4.30 12.11 -22.79
CA THR A 31 -4.96 10.96 -22.17
C THR A 31 -3.94 9.90 -21.84
N GLU A 32 -3.98 9.42 -20.61
CA GLU A 32 -3.09 8.39 -20.10
C GLU A 32 -3.91 7.38 -19.32
N VAL A 33 -3.57 6.11 -19.48
CA VAL A 33 -4.05 5.03 -18.62
C VAL A 33 -2.91 4.58 -17.74
N TYR A 34 -3.21 4.30 -16.49
CA TYR A 34 -2.21 3.83 -15.54
C TYR A 34 -2.77 2.68 -14.72
N GLY A 35 -1.89 1.78 -14.33
CA GLY A 35 -2.18 0.69 -13.41
C GLY A 35 -1.21 0.70 -12.26
N THR A 36 -1.70 0.41 -11.07
CA THR A 36 -0.89 0.24 -9.88
C THR A 36 -1.11 -1.12 -9.27
N VAL A 37 -0.03 -1.70 -8.74
CA VAL A 37 -0.07 -2.87 -7.87
C VAL A 37 0.67 -2.50 -6.60
N ASP A 38 0.03 -2.65 -5.46
CA ASP A 38 0.61 -2.39 -4.14
C ASP A 38 0.59 -3.67 -3.32
N PHE A 39 1.68 -3.90 -2.58
CA PHE A 39 1.79 -5.01 -1.64
C PHE A 39 2.31 -4.51 -0.30
N ASP A 40 1.44 -4.57 0.70
CA ASP A 40 1.73 -4.24 2.08
C ASP A 40 1.91 -5.52 2.88
N LYS A 41 2.97 -5.56 3.69
CA LYS A 41 3.19 -6.63 4.67
C LYS A 41 3.57 -6.03 6.01
N VAL A 42 2.85 -6.45 7.04
CA VAL A 42 3.07 -6.06 8.43
C VAL A 42 3.44 -7.27 9.27
N SER A 43 4.13 -7.05 10.38
CA SER A 43 4.46 -8.10 11.34
C SER A 43 4.55 -7.54 12.75
N GLY A 44 4.36 -8.41 13.74
CA GLY A 44 4.41 -8.08 15.15
C GLY A 44 3.37 -7.02 15.49
N ALA A 45 3.82 -5.96 16.16
CA ALA A 45 2.94 -4.91 16.65
C ALA A 45 2.22 -4.10 15.55
N ALA A 46 2.74 -4.08 14.32
CA ALA A 46 2.09 -3.42 13.18
C ALA A 46 0.88 -4.21 12.63
N SER A 47 0.61 -5.43 13.12
CA SER A 47 -0.52 -6.25 12.67
C SER A 47 -1.89 -5.65 13.02
N VAL A 48 -1.95 -4.67 13.92
CA VAL A 48 -3.20 -3.93 14.20
C VAL A 48 -3.66 -3.04 13.04
N GLU A 49 -2.73 -2.65 12.16
CA GLU A 49 -3.03 -1.83 10.98
C GLU A 49 -3.71 -2.65 9.86
N LEU A 50 -3.50 -3.97 9.85
CA LEU A 50 -4.16 -4.91 8.96
C LEU A 50 -4.87 -6.01 9.79
N PRO A 51 -6.05 -5.73 10.35
CA PRO A 51 -6.76 -6.70 11.18
C PRO A 51 -7.14 -7.95 10.38
N GLY A 52 -6.81 -9.13 10.92
CA GLY A 52 -7.19 -10.42 10.33
C GLY A 52 -6.26 -10.96 9.24
N ARG A 53 -5.33 -10.15 8.71
CA ARG A 53 -4.29 -10.59 7.77
C ARG A 53 -3.01 -9.78 7.97
N ASN A 54 -1.85 -10.42 7.87
CA ASN A 54 -0.57 -9.72 7.99
C ASN A 54 -0.03 -9.17 6.64
N ASN A 55 -0.82 -9.29 5.57
CA ASN A 55 -0.50 -8.76 4.26
C ASN A 55 -1.75 -8.32 3.51
N GLN A 56 -1.58 -7.38 2.58
CA GLN A 56 -2.61 -6.87 1.70
C GLN A 56 -1.99 -6.62 0.31
N THR A 57 -2.67 -7.05 -0.74
CA THR A 57 -2.32 -6.73 -2.12
C THR A 57 -3.45 -5.90 -2.71
N GLY A 58 -3.14 -4.70 -3.18
CA GLY A 58 -4.03 -3.85 -3.95
C GLY A 58 -3.66 -3.89 -5.43
N VAL A 59 -4.69 -3.78 -6.27
CA VAL A 59 -4.55 -3.56 -7.71
C VAL A 59 -5.54 -2.48 -8.09
N ALA A 60 -5.08 -1.47 -8.82
CA ALA A 60 -5.94 -0.42 -9.35
C ALA A 60 -5.59 -0.11 -10.80
N LEU A 61 -6.59 0.36 -11.54
CA LEU A 61 -6.48 0.86 -12.90
C LEU A 61 -7.17 2.22 -12.95
N GLY A 62 -6.57 3.17 -13.66
CA GLY A 62 -7.08 4.52 -13.79
C GLY A 62 -6.88 5.06 -15.19
N LEU A 63 -7.67 6.07 -15.52
CA LEU A 63 -7.55 6.87 -16.74
C LEU A 63 -7.57 8.34 -16.31
N ARG A 64 -6.61 9.12 -16.80
CA ARG A 64 -6.56 10.57 -16.60
C ARG A 64 -6.55 11.30 -17.93
N THR A 65 -7.33 12.37 -18.00
CA THR A 65 -7.37 13.29 -19.14
C THR A 65 -7.06 14.70 -18.65
N ILE A 66 -6.11 15.37 -19.31
CA ILE A 66 -5.69 16.74 -19.01
C ILE A 66 -6.20 17.65 -20.15
N PHE A 67 -6.92 18.72 -19.79
CA PHE A 67 -7.55 19.66 -20.73
C PHE A 67 -6.70 20.90 -20.96
#